data_AF-A0A355CF73-F1
#
_entry.id   AF-A0A355CF73-F1
#
_cell.length_a   1.000
_cell.length_b   1.000
_cell.length_c   1.000
_cell.angle_alpha   90.00
_cell.angle_beta   90.00
_cell.angle_gamma   90.00
#
_symmetry.space_group_name_H-M   'P 1'
#
loop_
_entity.id
_entity.type
_entity.pdbx_description
1 polymer ?
#
loop_
_entity_poly.entity_id
_entity_poly.type
_entity_poly.pdbx_seq_one_letter_code
_entity_poly.pdbx_strand_id
1 'polypeptide(L)'
;MVNLKEKITQIAEIVTFFPSFIAQNLENFSSLNLKLVTIGLLVASLELLAPTSANAQGQVVAEPAQVTVSGMRGTVATRNIVLQTDTPINNLQLIPLDLNRSDGDSIFPAQAISVEKPSVSSTNQNLMMTLVKFDLNKVLRSGEFSGKLWFSYQNGEQVIPVTIKVKDHWFLPLLILLIGSALGISVSIYRNQGRPRDEILVRVSQVRLQMQDDADFLKFEAFKARVETHLIDVKMALQGERWDEAKKAVQQAELVKSKWLKGRADWLAQLGYADEIKQQLQDLERSAPFVQTVHRCLEDALRDAPDLDSPVQLRDRLQELAEQVNSYLSLQAKIKQLHSLSEELSVEQAKNWQPKVQNLEQRIESLQPADLTKDANLRNEVEGAIAEITELLSQQADMVDPTELDFGVNVTGAIAKGVQIRDIIINLLGPAPSTSLVSWEEQASGANVRLKVFTVTSYIIAIVFLAGAGFSQLYVDKPTFGDNPWKDYFALMAWGFGAEATRDAVTKVVQGWSLPGLN
;
A
#
# COMPACT_ATOMS: atom_id res chain seq x y z
N MET A 1 6.44 -8.81 -32.50
CA MET A 1 5.30 -9.07 -31.59
C MET A 1 4.96 -10.56 -31.41
N VAL A 2 5.38 -11.47 -32.31
CA VAL A 2 5.11 -12.92 -32.21
C VAL A 2 5.94 -13.64 -31.13
N ASN A 3 7.18 -13.19 -30.86
CA ASN A 3 8.12 -13.86 -29.94
C ASN A 3 7.79 -13.68 -28.43
N LEU A 4 6.99 -12.66 -28.07
CA LEU A 4 6.66 -12.40 -26.67
C LEU A 4 5.50 -13.29 -26.18
N LYS A 5 4.58 -13.66 -27.07
CA LYS A 5 3.45 -14.53 -26.73
C LYS A 5 3.91 -15.95 -26.41
N GLU A 6 4.88 -16.45 -27.17
CA GLU A 6 5.45 -17.80 -26.99
C GLU A 6 6.27 -17.93 -25.70
N LYS A 7 7.02 -16.88 -25.32
CA LYS A 7 7.71 -16.82 -24.02
C LYS A 7 6.76 -16.67 -22.83
N ILE A 8 5.64 -15.96 -22.99
CA ILE A 8 4.62 -15.85 -21.94
C ILE A 8 3.87 -17.18 -21.76
N THR A 9 3.64 -17.95 -22.83
CA THR A 9 3.05 -19.29 -22.75
C THR A 9 3.98 -20.29 -22.06
N GLN A 10 5.29 -20.28 -22.33
CA GLN A 10 6.25 -21.13 -21.61
C GLN A 10 6.36 -20.79 -20.12
N ILE A 11 6.27 -19.51 -19.75
CA ILE A 11 6.28 -19.10 -18.33
C ILE A 11 4.95 -19.50 -17.65
N ALA A 12 3.82 -19.44 -18.35
CA ALA A 12 2.52 -19.89 -17.83
C ALA A 12 2.45 -21.40 -17.60
N GLU A 13 3.12 -22.22 -18.43
CA GLU A 13 3.25 -23.67 -18.21
C GLU A 13 4.13 -24.01 -16.99
N ILE A 14 5.19 -23.23 -16.73
CA ILE A 14 6.04 -23.41 -15.54
C ILE A 14 5.29 -23.04 -14.24
N VAL A 15 4.42 -22.03 -14.30
CA VAL A 15 3.64 -21.57 -13.13
C VAL A 15 2.45 -22.50 -12.83
N THR A 16 1.93 -23.24 -13.82
CA THR A 16 0.85 -24.21 -13.62
C THR A 16 1.32 -25.60 -13.17
N PHE A 17 2.62 -25.92 -13.34
CA PHE A 17 3.19 -27.20 -12.89
C PHE A 17 3.60 -27.21 -11.40
N PHE A 18 3.75 -26.04 -10.79
CA PHE A 18 4.21 -25.90 -9.40
C PHE A 18 3.19 -26.34 -8.32
N PRO A 19 1.87 -26.10 -8.46
CA PRO A 19 0.88 -26.55 -7.48
C PRO A 19 0.72 -28.07 -7.43
N SER A 20 0.82 -28.77 -8.57
CA SER A 20 0.69 -30.23 -8.62
C SER A 20 1.91 -30.95 -8.04
N PHE A 21 3.12 -30.40 -8.23
CA PHE A 21 4.34 -30.97 -7.65
C PHE A 21 4.38 -30.87 -6.11
N ILE A 22 3.79 -29.81 -5.54
CA ILE A 22 3.68 -29.65 -4.09
C ILE A 22 2.55 -30.51 -3.50
N ALA A 23 1.40 -30.61 -4.18
CA ALA A 23 0.31 -31.48 -3.74
C ALA A 23 0.72 -32.98 -3.71
N GLN A 24 1.47 -33.43 -4.73
CA GLN A 24 1.93 -34.82 -4.83
C GLN A 24 3.03 -35.17 -3.80
N ASN A 25 3.76 -34.18 -3.28
CA ASN A 25 4.74 -34.38 -2.21
C ASN A 25 4.15 -34.23 -0.80
N LEU A 26 3.01 -33.55 -0.64
CA LEU A 26 2.28 -33.48 0.63
C LEU A 26 1.50 -34.77 0.95
N GLU A 27 1.02 -35.51 -0.07
CA GLU A 27 0.44 -36.86 0.15
C GLU A 27 1.48 -37.87 0.65
N ASN A 28 2.76 -37.70 0.29
CA ASN A 28 3.86 -38.55 0.78
C ASN A 28 4.20 -38.31 2.27
N PHE A 29 3.70 -37.23 2.87
CA PHE A 29 3.86 -36.98 4.31
C PHE A 29 2.84 -37.74 5.18
N SER A 30 1.77 -38.31 4.61
CA SER A 30 0.72 -38.99 5.38
C SER A 30 0.91 -40.51 5.50
N SER A 31 1.88 -41.13 4.82
CA SER A 31 2.07 -42.59 4.84
C SER A 31 3.18 -43.08 5.77
N LEU A 32 3.72 -42.22 6.62
CA LEU A 32 4.82 -42.52 7.55
C LEU A 32 4.30 -42.98 8.92
N ASN A 33 3.38 -43.95 8.94
CA ASN A 33 2.98 -44.67 10.16
C ASN A 33 2.12 -45.92 9.86
N LEU A 34 2.57 -46.87 9.02
CA LEU A 34 2.02 -48.24 9.02
C LEU A 34 2.82 -49.26 8.19
N LYS A 35 4.11 -49.50 8.49
CA LYS A 35 4.84 -50.67 7.96
C LYS A 35 5.69 -51.37 9.02
N LEU A 36 5.11 -51.55 10.20
CA LEU A 36 5.32 -52.77 10.99
C LEU A 36 4.11 -53.68 10.71
N VAL A 37 4.35 -54.97 10.52
CA VAL A 37 3.41 -56.02 10.09
C VAL A 37 3.32 -56.21 8.57
N THR A 38 4.26 -57.00 8.03
CA THR A 38 3.97 -58.07 7.04
C THR A 38 5.17 -59.01 6.98
N ILE A 39 5.29 -59.82 8.03
CA ILE A 39 5.91 -61.15 7.96
C ILE A 39 4.79 -62.09 7.50
N GLY A 40 4.95 -62.78 6.38
CA GLY A 40 4.03 -63.85 5.99
C GLY A 40 3.93 -64.12 4.48
N LEU A 41 4.63 -65.19 4.05
CA LEU A 41 4.41 -65.98 2.83
C LEU A 41 4.68 -65.33 1.45
N LEU A 42 5.80 -65.72 0.85
CA LEU A 42 5.75 -66.62 -0.30
C LEU A 42 7.09 -67.36 -0.47
N VAL A 43 7.09 -68.57 0.09
CA VAL A 43 7.93 -69.69 -0.36
C VAL A 43 7.42 -70.11 -1.74
N ALA A 44 8.29 -70.10 -2.75
CA ALA A 44 8.33 -71.05 -3.87
C ALA A 44 9.05 -70.45 -5.10
N SER A 45 10.38 -70.52 -5.12
CA SER A 45 11.20 -70.76 -6.33
C SER A 45 12.68 -70.74 -5.92
N LEU A 46 13.08 -71.78 -5.19
CA LEU A 46 14.46 -72.03 -4.81
C LEU A 46 14.83 -73.44 -5.28
N GLU A 47 14.97 -73.63 -6.58
CA GLU A 47 15.75 -74.73 -7.17
C GLU A 47 16.37 -74.25 -8.50
N LEU A 48 17.58 -74.72 -8.77
CA LEU A 48 18.48 -74.38 -9.88
C LEU A 48 19.39 -73.15 -9.73
N LEU A 49 20.27 -73.17 -8.74
CA LEU A 49 21.68 -72.84 -8.97
C LEU A 49 22.54 -73.81 -8.15
N ALA A 50 22.79 -75.00 -8.73
CA ALA A 50 23.85 -75.86 -8.24
C ALA A 50 25.20 -75.13 -8.43
N PRO A 51 26.08 -75.06 -7.42
CA PRO A 51 27.44 -74.60 -7.64
C PRO A 51 28.14 -75.63 -8.53
N THR A 52 28.44 -75.25 -9.77
CA THR A 52 29.49 -75.95 -10.52
C THR A 52 30.80 -75.69 -9.78
N SER A 53 31.24 -76.71 -9.07
CA SER A 53 32.58 -76.80 -8.47
C SER A 53 33.62 -76.69 -9.58
N ALA A 54 34.11 -75.47 -9.83
CA ALA A 54 35.32 -75.25 -10.60
C ALA A 54 36.52 -75.30 -9.64
N ASN A 55 37.52 -76.07 -10.03
CA ASN A 55 38.67 -76.48 -9.24
C ASN A 55 39.53 -75.31 -8.73
N ALA A 56 39.92 -75.41 -7.46
CA ALA A 56 41.18 -74.99 -6.82
C ALA A 56 42.04 -73.90 -7.50
N GLN A 57 41.89 -72.67 -7.02
CA GLN A 57 42.93 -71.64 -6.84
C GLN A 57 42.51 -70.84 -5.59
N GLY A 58 43.41 -70.63 -4.61
CA GLY A 58 43.07 -70.15 -3.26
C GLY A 58 42.15 -68.92 -3.23
N GLN A 59 41.12 -68.96 -2.39
CA GLN A 59 40.01 -68.01 -2.44
C GLN A 59 40.27 -66.86 -1.47
N VAL A 60 40.67 -65.69 -2.01
CA VAL A 60 40.82 -64.46 -1.22
C VAL A 60 39.46 -63.78 -1.09
N VAL A 61 39.01 -63.57 0.14
CA VAL A 61 37.72 -62.94 0.45
C VAL A 61 38.00 -61.57 1.07
N ALA A 62 37.46 -60.52 0.44
CA ALA A 62 37.54 -59.15 0.93
C ALA A 62 36.19 -58.69 1.50
N GLU A 63 36.21 -58.13 2.70
CA GLU A 63 35.04 -57.51 3.34
C GLU A 63 35.28 -56.01 3.57
N PRO A 64 34.44 -55.11 3.03
CA PRO A 64 33.29 -55.37 2.15
C PRO A 64 33.68 -55.64 0.69
N ALA A 65 32.84 -56.40 -0.03
CA ALA A 65 33.03 -56.68 -1.47
C ALA A 65 32.89 -55.43 -2.38
N GLN A 66 32.31 -54.35 -1.86
CA GLN A 66 32.27 -53.03 -2.51
C GLN A 66 32.38 -51.93 -1.46
N VAL A 67 33.06 -50.82 -1.81
CA VAL A 67 33.26 -49.70 -0.89
C VAL A 67 32.48 -48.49 -1.39
N THR A 68 31.51 -48.01 -0.60
CA THR A 68 30.83 -46.73 -0.86
C THR A 68 31.24 -45.69 0.17
N VAL A 69 31.70 -44.54 -0.31
CA VAL A 69 32.09 -43.39 0.50
C VAL A 69 31.20 -42.21 0.12
N SER A 70 30.65 -41.51 1.11
CA SER A 70 29.90 -40.28 0.88
C SER A 70 30.42 -39.20 1.81
N GLY A 71 30.63 -38.00 1.29
CA GLY A 71 31.16 -36.90 2.07
C GLY A 71 31.05 -35.55 1.37
N MET A 72 31.40 -34.50 2.11
CA MET A 72 31.41 -33.13 1.60
C MET A 72 32.81 -32.79 1.10
N ARG A 73 32.90 -31.97 0.06
CA ARG A 73 34.17 -31.36 -0.34
C ARG A 73 34.76 -30.60 0.86
N GLY A 74 36.05 -30.78 1.12
CA GLY A 74 36.69 -30.22 2.31
C GLY A 74 36.94 -31.23 3.45
N THR A 75 36.52 -32.50 3.30
CA THR A 75 36.55 -33.49 4.40
C THR A 75 37.40 -34.71 4.05
N VAL A 76 37.79 -35.49 5.06
CA VAL A 76 38.48 -36.77 4.88
C VAL A 76 37.56 -37.88 5.37
N ALA A 77 37.38 -38.91 4.55
CA ALA A 77 36.59 -40.08 4.90
C ALA A 77 37.50 -41.30 5.03
N THR A 78 37.23 -42.17 6.00
CA THR A 78 38.02 -43.38 6.23
C THR A 78 37.15 -44.63 6.17
N ARG A 79 37.71 -45.73 5.66
CA ARG A 79 37.03 -47.04 5.60
C ARG A 79 37.98 -48.16 6.01
N ASN A 80 37.47 -49.06 6.82
CA ASN A 80 38.17 -50.31 7.16
C ASN A 80 37.92 -51.32 6.05
N ILE A 81 38.98 -51.95 5.58
CA ILE A 81 38.92 -53.06 4.63
C ILE A 81 39.61 -54.24 5.30
N VAL A 82 38.91 -55.37 5.36
CA VAL A 82 39.43 -56.62 5.89
C VAL A 82 39.68 -57.56 4.72
N LEU A 83 40.90 -58.10 4.66
CA LEU A 83 41.30 -59.11 3.69
C LEU A 83 41.53 -60.42 4.45
N GLN A 84 40.84 -61.47 4.03
CA GLN A 84 41.02 -62.83 4.54
C GLN A 84 41.53 -63.73 3.42
N THR A 85 42.60 -64.47 3.71
CA THR A 85 43.30 -65.33 2.75
C THR A 85 43.64 -66.68 3.35
N ASP A 86 43.74 -67.71 2.52
CA ASP A 86 44.15 -69.06 2.95
C ASP A 86 45.65 -69.16 3.28
N THR A 87 46.45 -68.21 2.77
CA THR A 87 47.90 -68.12 3.01
C THR A 87 48.27 -66.82 3.75
N PRO A 88 49.36 -66.79 4.52
CA PRO A 88 49.81 -65.59 5.22
C PRO A 88 49.96 -64.36 4.29
N ILE A 89 49.39 -63.22 4.70
CA ILE A 89 49.47 -61.98 3.90
C ILE A 89 50.76 -61.24 4.25
N ASN A 90 51.72 -61.24 3.34
CA ASN A 90 52.95 -60.47 3.45
C ASN A 90 53.01 -59.40 2.35
N ASN A 91 53.60 -58.24 2.66
CA ASN A 91 53.82 -57.12 1.74
C ASN A 91 52.55 -56.62 1.00
N LEU A 92 51.44 -56.40 1.72
CA LEU A 92 50.25 -55.80 1.13
C LEU A 92 50.54 -54.39 0.62
N GLN A 93 50.27 -54.15 -0.66
CA GLN A 93 50.34 -52.83 -1.28
C GLN A 93 48.98 -52.47 -1.88
N LEU A 94 48.48 -51.27 -1.58
CA LEU A 94 47.37 -50.68 -2.33
C LEU A 94 47.95 -49.91 -3.51
N ILE A 95 47.44 -50.20 -4.70
CA ILE A 95 47.66 -49.42 -5.91
C ILE A 95 46.39 -48.59 -6.13
N PRO A 96 46.35 -47.32 -5.69
CA PRO A 96 45.22 -46.46 -5.95
C PRO A 96 45.20 -46.11 -7.44
N LEU A 97 44.03 -46.24 -8.05
CA LEU A 97 43.76 -45.79 -9.41
C LEU A 97 42.94 -44.51 -9.38
N ASP A 98 43.06 -43.71 -10.44
CA ASP A 98 42.16 -42.58 -10.65
C ASP A 98 40.72 -43.10 -10.79
N LEU A 99 39.77 -42.47 -10.10
CA LEU A 99 38.36 -42.79 -10.23
C LEU A 99 37.71 -41.79 -11.18
N ASN A 100 36.92 -42.28 -12.12
CA ASN A 100 36.28 -41.42 -13.11
C ASN A 100 34.90 -41.02 -12.62
N ARG A 101 34.52 -39.76 -12.83
CA ARG A 101 33.15 -39.33 -12.66
C ARG A 101 32.25 -39.94 -13.74
N SER A 102 30.97 -40.11 -13.43
CA SER A 102 29.96 -40.66 -14.36
C SER A 102 29.84 -39.90 -15.69
N ASP A 103 30.22 -38.62 -15.73
CA ASP A 103 30.22 -37.75 -16.92
C ASP A 103 31.53 -37.80 -17.73
N GLY A 104 32.61 -38.38 -17.18
CA GLY A 104 33.94 -38.43 -17.78
C GLY A 104 34.74 -37.11 -17.73
N ASP A 105 34.18 -36.03 -17.20
CA ASP A 105 34.77 -34.68 -17.26
C ASP A 105 35.68 -34.37 -16.07
N SER A 106 35.73 -35.24 -15.06
CA SER A 106 36.58 -35.05 -13.89
C SER A 106 36.98 -36.37 -13.25
N ILE A 107 38.14 -36.33 -12.59
CA ILE A 107 38.73 -37.49 -11.92
C ILE A 107 38.88 -37.23 -10.42
N PHE A 108 38.71 -38.29 -9.63
CA PHE A 108 39.18 -38.36 -8.27
C PHE A 108 40.62 -38.90 -8.32
N PRO A 109 41.63 -38.09 -8.02
CA PRO A 109 43.01 -38.48 -8.32
C PRO A 109 43.50 -39.52 -7.31
N ALA A 110 44.28 -40.50 -7.78
CA ALA A 110 44.81 -41.60 -6.97
C ALA A 110 45.58 -41.11 -5.73
N GLN A 111 46.26 -39.96 -5.81
CA GLN A 111 46.96 -39.31 -4.70
C GLN A 111 46.06 -38.84 -3.54
N ALA A 112 44.74 -38.86 -3.73
CA ALA A 112 43.76 -38.58 -2.69
C ALA A 112 43.36 -39.84 -1.91
N ILE A 113 43.82 -41.02 -2.34
CA ILE A 113 43.60 -42.30 -1.68
C ILE A 113 44.91 -42.70 -1.02
N SER A 114 44.90 -42.87 0.30
CA SER A 114 46.09 -43.30 1.06
C SER A 114 45.73 -44.41 2.02
N VAL A 115 46.69 -45.30 2.27
CA VAL A 115 46.55 -46.40 3.23
C VAL A 115 47.38 -46.09 4.45
N GLU A 116 46.76 -46.15 5.62
CA GLU A 116 47.50 -46.12 6.87
C GLU A 116 48.19 -47.47 7.09
N LYS A 117 49.43 -47.45 7.63
CA LYS A 117 50.26 -48.65 7.80
C LYS A 117 49.41 -49.78 8.41
N PRO A 118 49.38 -50.97 7.79
CA PRO A 118 48.47 -52.01 8.21
C PRO A 118 48.84 -52.52 9.61
N SER A 119 47.83 -52.65 10.46
CA SER A 119 47.95 -53.25 11.78
C SER A 119 47.74 -54.76 11.64
N VAL A 120 48.82 -55.52 11.53
CA VAL A 120 48.74 -56.99 11.54
C VAL A 120 48.25 -57.41 12.93
N SER A 121 47.07 -58.03 13.00
CA SER A 121 46.62 -58.66 14.24
C SER A 121 47.45 -59.92 14.45
N SER A 122 48.38 -59.88 15.41
CA SER A 122 49.36 -60.93 15.72
C SER A 122 48.79 -62.31 16.06
N THR A 123 47.47 -62.48 16.03
CA THR A 123 46.75 -63.70 16.41
C THR A 123 46.37 -64.58 15.21
N ASN A 124 46.27 -64.02 13.98
CA ASN A 124 45.93 -64.79 12.76
C ASN A 124 46.67 -64.21 11.54
N GLN A 125 47.68 -64.92 11.02
CA GLN A 125 48.46 -64.49 9.84
C GLN A 125 47.65 -64.41 8.53
N ASN A 126 46.40 -64.89 8.56
CA ASN A 126 45.47 -65.03 7.44
C ASN A 126 44.41 -63.92 7.39
N LEU A 127 44.42 -62.97 8.33
CA LEU A 127 43.48 -61.85 8.39
C LEU A 127 44.22 -60.53 8.58
N MET A 128 43.96 -59.58 7.68
CA MET A 128 44.60 -58.26 7.68
C MET A 128 43.56 -57.15 7.59
N MET A 129 43.64 -56.20 8.53
CA MET A 129 42.80 -55.01 8.54
C MET A 129 43.61 -53.80 8.10
N THR A 130 43.11 -53.06 7.12
CA THR A 130 43.73 -51.84 6.62
C THR A 130 42.74 -50.68 6.61
N LEU A 131 43.20 -49.50 7.00
CA LEU A 131 42.41 -48.27 6.99
C LEU A 131 42.75 -47.46 5.74
N VAL A 132 41.78 -47.32 4.84
CA VAL A 132 41.91 -46.51 3.62
C VAL A 132 41.31 -45.14 3.89
N LYS A 133 42.12 -44.08 3.70
CA LYS A 133 41.73 -42.68 3.81
C LYS A 133 41.50 -42.10 2.41
N PHE A 134 40.34 -41.49 2.24
CA PHE A 134 39.91 -40.78 1.04
C PHE A 134 39.85 -39.28 1.35
N ASP A 135 40.75 -38.51 0.76
CA ASP A 135 40.86 -37.07 0.94
C ASP A 135 39.96 -36.32 -0.06
N LEU A 136 38.81 -35.85 0.38
CA LEU A 136 37.84 -35.13 -0.45
C LEU A 136 38.21 -33.65 -0.64
N ASN A 137 39.35 -33.18 -0.12
CA ASN A 137 39.87 -31.84 -0.39
C ASN A 137 40.44 -31.71 -1.81
N LYS A 138 40.96 -32.81 -2.37
CA LYS A 138 41.64 -32.83 -3.66
C LYS A 138 40.68 -32.94 -4.86
N VAL A 139 39.38 -32.93 -4.61
CA VAL A 139 38.33 -33.06 -5.63
C VAL A 139 37.85 -31.68 -6.07
N LEU A 140 37.95 -31.40 -7.38
CA LEU A 140 37.56 -30.10 -7.94
C LEU A 140 36.03 -29.94 -8.06
N ARG A 141 35.29 -31.02 -8.37
CA ARG A 141 33.84 -31.00 -8.63
C ARG A 141 33.07 -32.02 -7.80
N SER A 142 31.85 -31.68 -7.42
CA SER A 142 30.90 -32.63 -6.80
C SER A 142 30.36 -33.60 -7.83
N GLY A 143 29.96 -34.78 -7.39
CA GLY A 143 29.48 -35.85 -8.28
C GLY A 143 29.71 -37.24 -7.73
N GLU A 144 29.38 -38.23 -8.56
CA GLU A 144 29.63 -39.64 -8.30
C GLU A 144 30.86 -40.10 -9.09
N PHE A 145 31.86 -40.60 -8.38
CA PHE A 145 33.11 -41.13 -8.91
C PHE A 145 33.16 -42.63 -8.69
N SER A 146 33.46 -43.39 -9.73
CA SER A 146 33.52 -44.85 -9.67
C SER A 146 34.83 -45.37 -10.23
N GLY A 147 35.34 -46.43 -9.62
CA GLY A 147 36.54 -47.10 -10.09
C GLY A 147 36.84 -48.35 -9.27
N LYS A 148 38.10 -48.74 -9.25
CA LYS A 148 38.55 -50.00 -8.67
C LYS A 148 39.77 -49.76 -7.80
N LEU A 149 39.79 -50.34 -6.60
CA LEU A 149 40.95 -50.41 -5.72
C LEU A 149 41.66 -51.73 -5.95
N TRP A 150 42.96 -51.66 -6.24
CA TRP A 150 43.79 -52.83 -6.49
C TRP A 150 44.66 -53.11 -5.29
N PHE A 151 44.53 -54.31 -4.73
CA PHE A 151 45.35 -54.80 -3.63
C PHE A 151 46.27 -55.89 -4.16
N SER A 152 47.58 -55.68 -4.06
CA SER A 152 48.60 -56.66 -4.43
C SER A 152 49.25 -57.22 -3.18
N TYR A 153 49.41 -58.54 -3.09
CA TYR A 153 50.14 -59.25 -2.04
C TYR A 153 51.00 -60.35 -2.67
N GLN A 154 51.94 -60.95 -1.92
CA GLN A 154 52.95 -61.88 -2.48
C GLN A 154 52.38 -63.05 -3.29
N ASN A 155 51.14 -63.47 -3.02
CA ASN A 155 50.52 -64.67 -3.59
C ASN A 155 49.27 -64.37 -4.43
N GLY A 156 48.99 -63.11 -4.79
CA GLY A 156 47.84 -62.77 -5.63
C GLY A 156 47.41 -61.30 -5.62
N GLU A 157 46.34 -61.02 -6.35
CA GLU A 157 45.74 -59.70 -6.49
C GLU A 157 44.25 -59.76 -6.13
N GLN A 158 43.73 -58.71 -5.50
CA GLN A 158 42.32 -58.55 -5.19
C GLN A 158 41.84 -57.17 -5.63
N VAL A 159 40.71 -57.15 -6.36
CA VAL A 159 40.11 -55.91 -6.86
C VAL A 159 38.80 -55.63 -6.13
N ILE A 160 38.67 -54.43 -5.57
CA ILE A 160 37.45 -54.00 -4.87
C ILE A 160 36.84 -52.79 -5.60
N PRO A 161 35.60 -52.87 -6.12
CA PRO A 161 34.92 -51.72 -6.70
C PRO A 161 34.67 -50.64 -5.63
N VAL A 162 34.94 -49.38 -5.99
CA VAL A 162 34.76 -48.23 -5.12
C VAL A 162 33.89 -47.17 -5.80
N THR A 163 32.94 -46.64 -5.03
CA THR A 163 32.08 -45.52 -5.43
C THR A 163 32.18 -44.41 -4.39
N ILE A 164 32.59 -43.21 -4.81
CA ILE A 164 32.71 -42.03 -3.97
C ILE A 164 31.67 -41.00 -4.42
N LYS A 165 30.77 -40.63 -3.52
CA LYS A 165 29.78 -39.57 -3.72
C LYS A 165 30.22 -38.32 -2.97
N VAL A 166 30.55 -37.27 -3.72
CA VAL A 166 31.02 -36.01 -3.16
C VAL A 166 29.97 -34.94 -3.41
N LYS A 167 29.53 -34.26 -2.35
CA LYS A 167 28.68 -33.07 -2.46
C LYS A 167 29.41 -31.78 -2.12
N ASP A 168 28.85 -30.67 -2.56
CA ASP A 168 29.35 -29.33 -2.27
C ASP A 168 29.34 -29.02 -0.77
N HIS A 169 30.12 -28.02 -0.37
CA HIS A 169 30.18 -27.57 1.03
C HIS A 169 28.88 -26.87 1.44
N TRP A 170 28.43 -27.07 2.68
CA TRP A 170 27.10 -26.67 3.17
C TRP A 170 26.79 -25.16 3.12
N PHE A 171 27.83 -24.31 3.15
CA PHE A 171 27.68 -22.85 3.23
C PHE A 171 27.02 -22.23 1.99
N LEU A 172 27.43 -22.63 0.78
CA LEU A 172 26.88 -22.07 -0.46
C LEU A 172 25.39 -22.42 -0.66
N PRO A 173 24.96 -23.69 -0.49
CA PRO A 173 23.55 -24.07 -0.47
C PRO A 173 22.71 -23.25 0.51
N LEU A 174 23.22 -23.04 1.72
CA LEU A 174 22.53 -22.25 2.74
C LEU A 174 22.38 -20.78 2.33
N LEU A 175 23.45 -20.17 1.81
CA LEU A 175 23.42 -18.78 1.35
C LEU A 175 22.38 -18.58 0.23
N ILE A 176 22.34 -19.49 -0.75
CA ILE A 176 21.43 -19.41 -1.89
C ILE A 176 19.97 -19.58 -1.45
N LEU A 177 19.72 -20.47 -0.50
CA LEU A 177 18.41 -20.61 0.14
C LEU A 177 17.97 -19.31 0.83
N LEU A 178 18.87 -18.69 1.60
CA LEU A 178 18.59 -17.40 2.27
C LEU A 178 18.30 -16.27 1.27
N ILE A 179 19.03 -16.22 0.15
CA ILE A 179 18.77 -15.26 -0.94
C ILE A 179 17.37 -15.49 -1.52
N GLY A 180 17.00 -16.75 -1.79
CA GLY A 180 15.66 -17.10 -2.28
C GLY A 180 14.56 -16.63 -1.32
N SER A 181 14.72 -16.89 -0.03
CA SER A 181 13.79 -16.44 1.01
C SER A 181 13.71 -14.91 1.10
N ALA A 182 14.84 -14.22 1.08
CA ALA A 182 14.88 -12.74 1.13
C ALA A 182 14.18 -12.09 -0.07
N LEU A 183 14.33 -12.68 -1.26
CA LEU A 183 13.61 -12.24 -2.46
C LEU A 183 12.10 -12.45 -2.32
N GLY A 184 11.68 -13.61 -1.80
CA GLY A 184 10.27 -13.89 -1.50
C GLY A 184 9.66 -12.85 -0.55
N ILE A 185 10.37 -12.50 0.52
CA ILE A 185 9.94 -11.48 1.50
C ILE A 185 9.82 -10.11 0.83
N SER A 186 10.83 -9.73 0.04
CA SER A 186 10.86 -8.44 -0.65
C SER A 186 9.65 -8.29 -1.59
N VAL A 187 9.33 -9.34 -2.35
CA VAL A 187 8.15 -9.37 -3.24
C VAL A 187 6.84 -9.33 -2.45
N SER A 188 6.75 -10.05 -1.31
CA SER A 188 5.57 -9.99 -0.43
C SER A 188 5.34 -8.58 0.10
N ILE A 189 6.37 -7.94 0.67
CA ILE A 189 6.29 -6.58 1.22
C ILE A 189 5.87 -5.61 0.11
N TYR A 190 6.49 -5.69 -1.07
CA TYR A 190 6.11 -4.84 -2.19
C TYR A 190 4.65 -5.07 -2.61
N ARG A 191 4.18 -6.32 -2.68
CA ARG A 191 2.81 -6.64 -3.07
C ARG A 191 1.78 -6.12 -2.06
N ASN A 192 2.07 -6.22 -0.76
CA ASN A 192 1.11 -5.92 0.30
C ASN A 192 1.12 -4.44 0.71
N GLN A 193 2.26 -3.76 0.64
CA GLN A 193 2.41 -2.36 1.07
C GLN A 193 2.78 -1.42 -0.08
N GLY A 194 3.70 -1.84 -0.96
CA GLY A 194 4.20 -1.00 -2.07
C GLY A 194 3.17 -0.75 -3.17
N ARG A 195 2.60 -1.82 -3.74
CA ARG A 195 1.62 -1.74 -4.82
C ARG A 195 0.39 -0.87 -4.49
N PRO A 196 -0.33 -1.04 -3.36
CA PRO A 196 -1.50 -0.21 -3.07
C PRO A 196 -1.13 1.26 -2.91
N ARG A 197 0.03 1.56 -2.30
CA ARG A 197 0.56 2.92 -2.19
C ARG A 197 0.80 3.53 -3.57
N ASP A 198 1.50 2.81 -4.44
CA ASP A 198 1.86 3.29 -5.78
C ASP A 198 0.61 3.53 -6.63
N GLU A 199 -0.38 2.64 -6.57
CA GLU A 199 -1.65 2.80 -7.30
C GLU A 199 -2.40 4.07 -6.86
N ILE A 200 -2.47 4.34 -5.55
CA ILE A 200 -3.09 5.55 -5.01
C ILE A 200 -2.32 6.80 -5.46
N LEU A 201 -0.99 6.79 -5.40
CA LEU A 201 -0.16 7.91 -5.85
C LEU A 201 -0.32 8.22 -7.33
N VAL A 202 -0.41 7.18 -8.18
CA VAL A 202 -0.69 7.35 -9.61
C VAL A 202 -2.05 8.02 -9.83
N ARG A 203 -3.10 7.58 -9.13
CA ARG A 203 -4.43 8.21 -9.23
C ARG A 203 -4.43 9.66 -8.75
N VAL A 204 -3.77 9.95 -7.62
CA VAL A 204 -3.58 11.33 -7.13
C VAL A 204 -2.88 12.21 -8.18
N SER A 205 -1.83 11.68 -8.81
CA SER A 205 -1.12 12.38 -9.87
C SER A 205 -2.02 12.63 -11.09
N GLN A 206 -2.81 11.64 -11.51
CA GLN A 206 -3.78 11.80 -12.61
C GLN A 206 -4.84 12.85 -12.31
N VAL A 207 -5.38 12.86 -11.08
CA VAL A 207 -6.34 13.89 -10.64
C VAL A 207 -5.71 15.28 -10.75
N ARG A 208 -4.48 15.46 -10.22
CA ARG A 208 -3.77 16.76 -10.26
C ARG A 208 -3.43 17.22 -11.67
N LEU A 209 -2.87 16.34 -12.51
CA LEU A 209 -2.52 16.68 -13.89
C LEU A 209 -3.74 17.15 -14.67
N GLN A 210 -4.82 16.38 -14.59
CA GLN A 210 -6.06 16.72 -15.29
C GLN A 210 -6.77 17.97 -14.70
N MET A 211 -6.50 18.37 -13.44
CA MET A 211 -6.97 19.66 -12.90
C MET A 211 -6.13 20.82 -13.45
N GLN A 212 -4.81 20.63 -13.58
CA GLN A 212 -3.91 21.63 -14.15
C GLN A 212 -4.16 21.86 -15.64
N ASP A 213 -4.56 20.81 -16.35
CA ASP A 213 -4.91 20.89 -17.77
C ASP A 213 -6.24 21.65 -18.03
N ASP A 214 -7.15 21.71 -17.04
CA ASP A 214 -8.43 22.42 -17.17
C ASP A 214 -8.36 23.85 -16.61
N ALA A 215 -8.05 24.81 -17.48
CA ALA A 215 -7.95 26.23 -17.12
C ALA A 215 -9.25 26.81 -16.50
N ASP A 216 -10.43 26.27 -16.84
CA ASP A 216 -11.69 26.74 -16.25
C ASP A 216 -11.93 26.17 -14.87
N PHE A 217 -11.44 24.96 -14.58
CA PHE A 217 -11.47 24.40 -13.23
C PHE A 217 -10.68 25.27 -12.25
N LEU A 218 -9.57 25.86 -12.72
CA LEU A 218 -8.77 26.79 -11.92
C LEU A 218 -9.48 28.12 -11.60
N LYS A 219 -10.52 28.50 -12.36
CA LYS A 219 -11.30 29.72 -12.09
C LYS A 219 -12.25 29.55 -10.91
N PHE A 220 -12.72 28.32 -10.64
CA PHE A 220 -13.66 28.03 -9.57
C PHE A 220 -12.92 27.49 -8.33
N GLU A 221 -12.39 28.41 -7.51
CA GLU A 221 -11.54 28.07 -6.35
C GLU A 221 -12.20 27.12 -5.33
N ALA A 222 -13.54 27.14 -5.18
CA ALA A 222 -14.23 26.23 -4.27
C ALA A 222 -14.07 24.74 -4.66
N PHE A 223 -14.22 24.41 -5.95
CA PHE A 223 -14.04 23.04 -6.44
C PHE A 223 -12.59 22.58 -6.28
N LYS A 224 -11.64 23.47 -6.58
CA LYS A 224 -10.21 23.21 -6.40
C LYS A 224 -9.86 22.95 -4.93
N ALA A 225 -10.28 23.83 -4.03
CA ALA A 225 -10.03 23.69 -2.60
C ALA A 225 -10.62 22.38 -2.04
N ARG A 226 -11.83 21.99 -2.49
CA ARG A 226 -12.46 20.74 -2.07
C ARG A 226 -11.70 19.50 -2.53
N VAL A 227 -11.24 19.47 -3.78
CA VAL A 227 -10.41 18.37 -4.28
C VAL A 227 -9.08 18.32 -3.53
N GLU A 228 -8.42 19.47 -3.32
CA GLU A 228 -7.16 19.54 -2.57
C GLU A 228 -7.30 19.06 -1.13
N THR A 229 -8.41 19.36 -0.46
CA THR A 229 -8.72 18.86 0.89
C THR A 229 -8.73 17.33 0.91
N HIS A 230 -9.43 16.70 -0.04
CA HIS A 230 -9.43 15.24 -0.13
C HIS A 230 -8.04 14.69 -0.47
N LEU A 231 -7.24 15.37 -1.29
CA LEU A 231 -5.87 14.94 -1.57
C LEU A 231 -4.95 15.06 -0.34
N ILE A 232 -5.22 15.98 0.58
CA ILE A 232 -4.53 16.05 1.89
C ILE A 232 -4.93 14.85 2.75
N ASP A 233 -6.22 14.49 2.80
CA ASP A 233 -6.69 13.29 3.51
C ASP A 233 -6.01 12.02 2.99
N VAL A 234 -5.82 11.92 1.67
CA VAL A 234 -5.06 10.81 1.05
C VAL A 234 -3.63 10.77 1.59
N LYS A 235 -2.95 11.92 1.65
CA LYS A 235 -1.57 11.99 2.17
C LYS A 235 -1.51 11.57 3.64
N MET A 236 -2.45 12.04 4.46
CA MET A 236 -2.56 11.68 5.88
C MET A 236 -2.85 10.19 6.09
N ALA A 237 -3.72 9.61 5.26
CA ALA A 237 -4.04 8.18 5.32
C ALA A 237 -2.86 7.32 4.84
N LEU A 238 -2.15 7.72 3.78
CA LEU A 238 -0.94 7.05 3.30
C LEU A 238 0.20 7.08 4.33
N GLN A 239 0.39 8.20 5.05
CA GLN A 239 1.37 8.30 6.13
C GLN A 239 1.05 7.38 7.31
N GLY A 240 -0.24 7.14 7.57
CA GLY A 240 -0.72 6.21 8.59
C GLY A 240 -0.85 4.76 8.13
N GLU A 241 -0.38 4.40 6.92
CA GLU A 241 -0.57 3.06 6.31
C GLU A 241 -2.05 2.61 6.23
N ARG A 242 -2.99 3.56 6.23
CA ARG A 242 -4.45 3.33 6.15
C ARG A 242 -4.92 3.31 4.70
N TRP A 243 -4.62 2.22 4.00
CA TRP A 243 -4.83 2.09 2.55
C TRP A 243 -6.29 2.27 2.11
N ASP A 244 -7.25 1.73 2.87
CA ASP A 244 -8.67 1.84 2.54
C ASP A 244 -9.21 3.27 2.67
N GLU A 245 -8.75 4.00 3.68
CA GLU A 245 -9.10 5.41 3.87
C GLU A 245 -8.49 6.28 2.76
N ALA A 246 -7.23 6.03 2.41
CA ALA A 246 -6.58 6.71 1.30
C ALA A 246 -7.32 6.46 -0.03
N LYS A 247 -7.76 5.22 -0.28
CA LYS A 247 -8.56 4.87 -1.47
C LYS A 247 -9.89 5.60 -1.49
N LYS A 248 -10.62 5.64 -0.36
CA LYS A 248 -11.88 6.39 -0.23
C LYS A 248 -11.67 7.89 -0.47
N ALA A 249 -10.62 8.48 0.10
CA ALA A 249 -10.33 9.90 -0.08
C ALA A 249 -9.99 10.25 -1.53
N VAL A 250 -9.21 9.42 -2.25
CA VAL A 250 -8.99 9.61 -3.70
C VAL A 250 -10.31 9.52 -4.46
N GLN A 251 -11.19 8.56 -4.14
CA GLN A 251 -12.49 8.45 -4.78
C GLN A 251 -13.36 9.69 -4.57
N GLN A 252 -13.34 10.29 -3.38
CA GLN A 252 -14.06 11.55 -3.13
C GLN A 252 -13.51 12.71 -3.97
N ALA A 253 -12.18 12.82 -4.09
CA ALA A 253 -11.55 13.79 -4.99
C ALA A 253 -11.97 13.59 -6.46
N GLU A 254 -11.97 12.34 -6.94
CA GLU A 254 -12.43 11.98 -8.29
C GLU A 254 -13.93 12.29 -8.50
N LEU A 255 -14.77 12.10 -7.48
CA LEU A 255 -16.20 12.39 -7.53
C LEU A 255 -16.47 13.90 -7.66
N VAL A 256 -15.85 14.73 -6.82
CA VAL A 256 -16.00 16.20 -6.88
C VAL A 256 -15.61 16.72 -8.27
N LYS A 257 -14.51 16.21 -8.80
CA LYS A 257 -14.08 16.56 -10.16
C LYS A 257 -15.03 16.03 -11.24
N SER A 258 -15.55 14.82 -11.09
CA SER A 258 -16.54 14.27 -12.01
C SER A 258 -17.81 15.13 -12.04
N LYS A 259 -18.25 15.64 -10.87
CA LYS A 259 -19.37 16.60 -10.76
C LYS A 259 -19.08 17.89 -11.54
N TRP A 260 -17.86 18.44 -11.40
CA TRP A 260 -17.43 19.59 -12.20
C TRP A 260 -17.53 19.31 -13.70
N LEU A 261 -16.90 18.22 -14.17
CA LEU A 261 -16.83 17.91 -15.60
C LEU A 261 -18.22 17.70 -16.22
N LYS A 262 -19.14 17.05 -15.49
CA LYS A 262 -20.52 16.81 -15.96
C LYS A 262 -21.35 18.07 -16.09
N GLY A 263 -21.12 19.06 -15.23
CA GLY A 263 -21.91 20.30 -15.19
C GLY A 263 -21.12 21.54 -15.62
N ARG A 264 -19.96 21.39 -16.27
CA ARG A 264 -18.97 22.47 -16.46
C ARG A 264 -19.58 23.77 -16.98
N ALA A 265 -20.36 23.69 -18.06
CA ALA A 265 -20.97 24.87 -18.67
C ALA A 265 -21.96 25.57 -17.72
N ASP A 266 -22.78 24.79 -17.00
CA ASP A 266 -23.77 25.33 -16.07
C ASP A 266 -23.11 25.93 -14.83
N TRP A 267 -22.08 25.28 -14.28
CA TRP A 267 -21.31 25.82 -13.15
C TRP A 267 -20.64 27.15 -13.50
N LEU A 268 -20.06 27.24 -14.70
CA LEU A 268 -19.46 28.49 -15.18
C LEU A 268 -20.51 29.58 -15.41
N ALA A 269 -21.69 29.22 -15.93
CA ALA A 269 -22.80 30.16 -16.08
C ALA A 269 -23.27 30.70 -14.72
N GLN A 270 -23.37 29.84 -13.70
CA GLN A 270 -23.73 30.27 -12.34
C GLN A 270 -22.64 31.14 -11.70
N LEU A 271 -21.36 30.86 -11.95
CA LEU A 271 -20.27 31.71 -11.49
C LEU A 271 -20.35 33.11 -12.12
N GLY A 272 -20.59 33.19 -13.44
CA GLY A 272 -20.82 34.46 -14.13
C GLY A 272 -22.03 35.22 -13.59
N TYR A 273 -23.13 34.53 -13.31
CA TYR A 273 -24.32 35.13 -12.71
C TYR A 273 -24.06 35.66 -11.29
N ALA A 274 -23.28 34.94 -10.48
CA ALA A 274 -22.85 35.42 -9.17
C ALA A 274 -21.98 36.68 -9.27
N ASP A 275 -21.09 36.76 -10.27
CA ASP A 275 -20.28 37.95 -10.54
C ASP A 275 -21.15 39.15 -10.96
N GLU A 276 -22.22 38.94 -11.73
CA GLU A 276 -23.20 39.98 -12.07
C GLU A 276 -23.90 40.55 -10.82
N ILE A 277 -24.38 39.67 -9.92
CA ILE A 277 -24.97 40.10 -8.63
C ILE A 277 -23.94 40.89 -7.82
N LYS A 278 -22.69 40.43 -7.78
CA LYS A 278 -21.59 41.13 -7.09
C LYS A 278 -21.30 42.50 -7.70
N GLN A 279 -21.38 42.66 -9.02
CA GLN A 279 -21.23 43.95 -9.69
C GLN A 279 -22.37 44.91 -9.33
N GLN A 280 -23.63 44.46 -9.37
CA GLN A 280 -24.78 45.28 -8.96
C GLN A 280 -24.68 45.76 -7.51
N LEU A 281 -24.10 44.95 -6.62
CA LEU A 281 -23.85 45.32 -5.23
C LEU A 281 -22.68 46.29 -5.04
N GLN A 282 -21.78 46.46 -6.02
CA GLN A 282 -20.67 47.42 -5.93
C GLN A 282 -21.11 48.86 -6.10
N ASP A 283 -22.21 49.09 -6.83
CA ASP A 283 -22.80 50.42 -7.04
C ASP A 283 -23.57 50.93 -5.80
N LEU A 284 -23.79 50.05 -4.81
CA LEU A 284 -24.41 50.34 -3.53
C LEU A 284 -23.36 50.68 -2.46
N GLU A 285 -23.75 51.42 -1.42
CA GLU A 285 -22.86 51.72 -0.31
C GLU A 285 -22.40 50.44 0.39
N ARG A 286 -21.11 50.11 0.25
CA ARG A 286 -20.48 48.90 0.82
C ARG A 286 -20.66 48.73 2.33
N SER A 287 -20.99 49.80 3.05
CA SER A 287 -21.20 49.81 4.50
C SER A 287 -22.61 49.39 4.93
N ALA A 288 -23.57 49.26 4.02
CA ALA A 288 -24.91 48.84 4.38
C ALA A 288 -24.89 47.39 4.92
N PRO A 289 -25.45 47.12 6.11
CA PRO A 289 -25.55 45.77 6.70
C PRO A 289 -26.21 44.75 5.75
N PHE A 290 -27.15 45.20 4.93
CA PHE A 290 -27.78 44.42 3.87
C PHE A 290 -26.74 43.89 2.86
N VAL A 291 -25.92 44.78 2.29
CA VAL A 291 -24.92 44.44 1.26
C VAL A 291 -23.88 43.48 1.81
N GLN A 292 -23.42 43.67 3.05
CA GLN A 292 -22.48 42.75 3.70
C GLN A 292 -23.08 41.35 3.90
N THR A 293 -24.35 41.28 4.29
CA THR A 293 -25.04 40.00 4.49
C THR A 293 -25.24 39.26 3.18
N VAL A 294 -25.69 39.95 2.12
CA VAL A 294 -25.81 39.34 0.78
C VAL A 294 -24.46 38.89 0.26
N HIS A 295 -23.39 39.68 0.45
CA HIS A 295 -22.05 39.29 0.05
C HIS A 295 -21.60 37.98 0.71
N ARG A 296 -21.80 37.87 2.03
CA ARG A 296 -21.49 36.66 2.78
C ARG A 296 -22.33 35.47 2.31
N CYS A 297 -23.63 35.65 2.09
CA CYS A 297 -24.51 34.59 1.59
C CYS A 297 -24.11 34.12 0.18
N LEU A 298 -23.69 35.04 -0.69
CA LEU A 298 -23.18 34.74 -2.02
C LEU A 298 -21.87 33.95 -1.95
N GLU A 299 -20.92 34.38 -1.11
CA GLU A 299 -19.65 33.69 -0.88
C GLU A 299 -19.87 32.29 -0.27
N ASP A 300 -20.75 32.15 0.72
CA ASP A 300 -21.11 30.87 1.32
C ASP A 300 -21.76 29.94 0.27
N ALA A 301 -22.66 30.45 -0.57
CA ALA A 301 -23.28 29.67 -1.64
C ALA A 301 -22.27 29.16 -2.68
N LEU A 302 -21.29 29.99 -3.07
CA LEU A 302 -20.22 29.61 -3.98
C LEU A 302 -19.23 28.64 -3.33
N ARG A 303 -18.90 28.83 -2.04
CA ARG A 303 -18.01 27.93 -1.29
C ARG A 303 -18.61 26.54 -1.17
N ASP A 304 -19.91 26.45 -0.91
CA ASP A 304 -20.61 25.19 -0.68
C ASP A 304 -21.05 24.52 -2.00
N ALA A 305 -20.82 25.17 -3.15
CA ALA A 305 -21.18 24.66 -4.48
C ALA A 305 -20.68 23.22 -4.78
N PRO A 306 -19.45 22.82 -4.42
CA PRO A 306 -18.96 21.45 -4.67
C PRO A 306 -19.71 20.37 -3.88
N ASP A 307 -20.33 20.74 -2.75
CA ASP A 307 -21.11 19.83 -1.91
C ASP A 307 -22.55 19.66 -2.43
N LEU A 308 -23.01 20.54 -3.34
CA LEU A 308 -24.31 20.41 -4.00
C LEU A 308 -24.31 19.23 -4.99
N ASP A 309 -25.49 18.66 -5.23
CA ASP A 309 -25.64 17.52 -6.16
C ASP A 309 -25.69 17.96 -7.61
N SER A 310 -26.16 19.19 -7.88
CA SER A 310 -26.35 19.71 -9.23
C SER A 310 -26.18 21.23 -9.31
N PRO A 311 -25.83 21.77 -10.49
CA PRO A 311 -25.74 23.21 -10.72
C PRO A 311 -27.09 23.93 -10.58
N VAL A 312 -28.20 23.20 -10.72
CA VAL A 312 -29.56 23.74 -10.53
C VAL A 312 -29.77 24.21 -9.10
N GLN A 313 -29.27 23.49 -8.10
CA GLN A 313 -29.42 23.90 -6.69
C GLN A 313 -28.65 25.20 -6.40
N LEU A 314 -27.49 25.40 -7.04
CA LEU A 314 -26.77 26.67 -6.92
C LEU A 314 -27.56 27.79 -7.60
N ARG A 315 -28.08 27.55 -8.81
CA ARG A 315 -28.91 28.51 -9.53
C ARG A 315 -30.10 28.97 -8.69
N ASP A 316 -30.84 28.03 -8.10
CA ASP A 316 -32.03 28.35 -7.32
C ASP A 316 -31.68 29.20 -6.07
N ARG A 317 -30.54 28.92 -5.41
CA ARG A 317 -30.01 29.77 -4.32
C ARG A 317 -29.60 31.16 -4.80
N LEU A 318 -28.94 31.26 -5.96
CA LEU A 318 -28.53 32.55 -6.53
C LEU A 318 -29.75 33.38 -6.99
N GLN A 319 -30.77 32.72 -7.54
CA GLN A 319 -32.04 33.32 -7.94
C GLN A 319 -32.75 33.95 -6.73
N GLU A 320 -32.84 33.22 -5.61
CA GLU A 320 -33.44 33.72 -4.37
C GLU A 320 -32.69 34.97 -3.85
N LEU A 321 -31.35 34.94 -3.88
CA LEU A 321 -30.54 36.11 -3.53
C LEU A 321 -30.76 37.29 -4.49
N ALA A 322 -30.83 37.03 -5.80
CA ALA A 322 -31.08 38.06 -6.80
C ALA A 322 -32.47 38.71 -6.61
N GLU A 323 -33.49 37.94 -6.28
CA GLU A 323 -34.83 38.45 -5.96
C GLU A 323 -34.82 39.35 -4.72
N GLN A 324 -34.06 38.98 -3.69
CA GLN A 324 -33.87 39.82 -2.49
C GLN A 324 -33.16 41.14 -2.82
N VAL A 325 -32.09 41.09 -3.63
CA VAL A 325 -31.35 42.28 -4.08
C VAL A 325 -32.23 43.20 -4.93
N ASN A 326 -32.97 42.65 -5.90
CA ASN A 326 -33.88 43.42 -6.75
C ASN A 326 -35.01 44.08 -5.94
N SER A 327 -35.53 43.37 -4.93
CA SER A 327 -36.55 43.92 -4.03
C SER A 327 -36.01 45.08 -3.20
N TYR A 328 -34.79 44.96 -2.68
CA TYR A 328 -34.12 46.02 -1.95
C TYR A 328 -33.83 47.25 -2.83
N LEU A 329 -33.31 47.04 -4.04
CA LEU A 329 -33.06 48.11 -5.02
C LEU A 329 -34.35 48.85 -5.40
N SER A 330 -35.45 48.12 -5.62
CA SER A 330 -36.76 48.72 -5.89
C SER A 330 -37.23 49.58 -4.72
N LEU A 331 -37.06 49.11 -3.48
CA LEU A 331 -37.48 49.84 -2.29
C LEU A 331 -36.62 51.11 -2.08
N GLN A 332 -35.30 51.02 -2.31
CA GLN A 332 -34.40 52.17 -2.24
C GLN A 332 -34.75 53.23 -3.29
N ALA A 333 -35.08 52.82 -4.52
CA ALA A 333 -35.54 53.73 -5.57
C ALA A 333 -36.85 54.45 -5.19
N LYS A 334 -37.80 53.74 -4.58
CA LYS A 334 -39.06 54.31 -4.08
C LYS A 334 -38.85 55.33 -2.95
N ILE A 335 -37.92 55.06 -2.04
CA ILE A 335 -37.57 56.04 -1.00
C ILE A 335 -36.89 57.28 -1.59
N LYS A 336 -35.98 57.12 -2.55
CA LYS A 336 -35.40 58.28 -3.26
C LYS A 336 -36.47 59.12 -3.95
N GLN A 337 -37.49 58.49 -4.55
CA GLN A 337 -38.64 59.18 -5.11
C GLN A 337 -39.49 59.87 -4.03
N LEU A 338 -39.73 59.22 -2.89
CA LEU A 338 -40.44 59.81 -1.77
C LEU A 338 -39.71 61.05 -1.23
N HIS A 339 -38.38 60.98 -1.13
CA HIS A 339 -37.54 62.11 -0.72
C HIS A 339 -37.68 63.28 -1.70
N SER A 340 -37.55 63.04 -3.02
CA SER A 340 -37.70 64.12 -4.02
C SER A 340 -39.10 64.74 -4.01
N LEU A 341 -40.16 63.93 -3.88
CA LEU A 341 -41.53 64.45 -3.78
C LEU A 341 -41.76 65.25 -2.49
N SER A 342 -41.09 64.86 -1.39
CA SER A 342 -41.18 65.60 -0.13
C SER A 342 -40.49 66.97 -0.17
N GLU A 343 -39.50 67.15 -1.05
CA GLU A 343 -38.84 68.44 -1.29
C GLU A 343 -39.70 69.42 -2.10
N GLU A 344 -40.66 68.91 -2.88
CA GLU A 344 -41.59 69.73 -3.68
C GLU A 344 -42.80 70.26 -2.87
N LEU A 345 -42.99 69.78 -1.65
CA LEU A 345 -44.09 70.19 -0.77
C LEU A 345 -43.90 71.60 -0.18
N SER A 346 -45.02 72.26 0.15
CA SER A 346 -44.99 73.53 0.89
C SER A 346 -44.27 73.42 2.24
N VAL A 347 -43.67 74.52 2.72
CA VAL A 347 -42.80 74.56 3.92
C VAL A 347 -43.48 74.00 5.17
N GLU A 348 -44.80 74.16 5.32
CA GLU A 348 -45.56 73.62 6.45
C GLU A 348 -45.80 72.10 6.34
N GLN A 349 -46.06 71.59 5.13
CA GLN A 349 -46.27 70.16 4.88
C GLN A 349 -44.95 69.39 4.91
N ALA A 350 -43.87 69.97 4.36
CA ALA A 350 -42.53 69.40 4.39
C ALA A 350 -42.05 69.15 5.83
N LYS A 351 -42.37 70.04 6.77
CA LYS A 351 -42.01 69.91 8.20
C LYS A 351 -42.63 68.67 8.88
N ASN A 352 -43.82 68.25 8.42
CA ASN A 352 -44.50 67.07 8.94
C ASN A 352 -44.02 65.77 8.28
N TRP A 353 -43.55 65.84 7.03
CA TRP A 353 -43.11 64.67 6.25
C TRP A 353 -41.63 64.33 6.41
N GLN A 354 -40.75 65.32 6.63
CA GLN A 354 -39.31 65.10 6.85
C GLN A 354 -38.97 64.03 7.90
N PRO A 355 -39.55 64.02 9.11
CA PRO A 355 -39.25 62.98 10.10
C PRO A 355 -39.76 61.59 9.69
N LYS A 356 -40.85 61.52 8.92
CA LYS A 356 -41.42 60.26 8.42
C LYS A 356 -40.54 59.66 7.31
N VAL A 357 -40.01 60.50 6.41
CA VAL A 357 -39.05 60.09 5.37
C VAL A 357 -37.73 59.61 5.99
N GLN A 358 -37.17 60.37 6.94
CA GLN A 358 -35.93 59.97 7.65
C GLN A 358 -36.08 58.66 8.44
N ASN A 359 -37.24 58.42 9.06
CA ASN A 359 -37.50 57.16 9.76
C ASN A 359 -37.54 55.96 8.81
N LEU A 360 -38.17 56.13 7.65
CA LEU A 360 -38.24 55.10 6.60
C LEU A 360 -36.85 54.83 6.00
N GLU A 361 -36.04 55.86 5.77
CA GLU A 361 -34.64 55.74 5.35
C GLU A 361 -33.81 54.92 6.37
N GLN A 362 -33.87 55.28 7.65
CA GLN A 362 -33.16 54.55 8.71
C GLN A 362 -33.62 53.08 8.85
N ARG A 363 -34.92 52.80 8.67
CA ARG A 363 -35.43 51.42 8.63
C ARG A 363 -34.85 50.65 7.46
N ILE A 364 -34.74 51.23 6.27
CA ILE A 364 -34.14 50.56 5.11
C ILE A 364 -32.64 50.30 5.28
N GLU A 365 -31.90 51.26 5.83
CA GLU A 365 -30.46 51.11 6.09
C GLU A 365 -30.16 50.01 7.12
N SER A 366 -31.12 49.71 8.00
CA SER A 366 -31.00 48.66 9.02
C SER A 366 -31.63 47.31 8.63
N LEU A 367 -32.23 47.19 7.45
CA LEU A 367 -32.87 45.95 6.98
C LEU A 367 -31.85 44.81 6.77
N GLN A 368 -32.19 43.61 7.22
CA GLN A 368 -31.52 42.38 6.81
C GLN A 368 -32.26 41.70 5.65
N PRO A 369 -31.57 40.92 4.80
CA PRO A 369 -32.19 40.24 3.67
C PRO A 369 -33.35 39.31 4.03
N ALA A 370 -33.30 38.67 5.20
CA ALA A 370 -34.36 37.77 5.69
C ALA A 370 -35.66 38.51 6.08
N ASP A 371 -35.58 39.81 6.35
CA ASP A 371 -36.72 40.62 6.80
C ASP A 371 -37.49 41.23 5.61
N LEU A 372 -36.83 41.40 4.46
CA LEU A 372 -37.45 41.89 3.22
C LEU A 372 -38.63 41.02 2.74
N THR A 373 -38.52 39.70 2.89
CA THR A 373 -39.60 38.77 2.53
C THR A 373 -40.74 38.73 3.55
N LYS A 374 -40.49 39.18 4.79
CA LYS A 374 -41.47 39.14 5.89
C LYS A 374 -42.20 40.46 6.08
N ASP A 375 -41.58 41.57 5.71
CA ASP A 375 -42.07 42.91 5.99
C ASP A 375 -42.78 43.53 4.76
N ALA A 376 -43.80 42.83 4.24
CA ALA A 376 -44.70 43.36 3.20
C ALA A 376 -45.35 44.70 3.63
N ASN A 377 -45.45 44.92 4.95
CA ASN A 377 -45.95 46.15 5.55
C ASN A 377 -45.06 47.35 5.23
N LEU A 378 -43.73 47.22 5.26
CA LEU A 378 -42.83 48.34 4.95
C LEU A 378 -42.97 48.77 3.48
N ARG A 379 -43.15 47.83 2.56
CA ARG A 379 -43.40 48.14 1.14
C ARG A 379 -44.70 48.90 0.95
N ASN A 380 -45.77 48.44 1.60
CA ASN A 380 -47.08 49.10 1.58
C ASN A 380 -47.05 50.47 2.26
N GLU A 381 -46.25 50.63 3.32
CA GLU A 381 -46.07 51.89 4.05
C GLU A 381 -45.36 52.95 3.19
N VAL A 382 -44.33 52.55 2.42
CA VAL A 382 -43.66 53.43 1.45
C VAL A 382 -44.57 53.78 0.27
N GLU A 383 -45.31 52.81 -0.29
CA GLU A 383 -46.26 53.07 -1.38
C GLU A 383 -47.44 53.97 -0.95
N GLY A 384 -47.97 53.75 0.26
CA GLY A 384 -48.98 54.61 0.86
C GLY A 384 -48.47 56.04 1.08
N ALA A 385 -47.23 56.19 1.57
CA ALA A 385 -46.60 57.49 1.73
C ALA A 385 -46.42 58.25 0.41
N ILE A 386 -46.03 57.56 -0.67
CA ILE A 386 -45.91 58.16 -2.02
C ILE A 386 -47.28 58.61 -2.52
N ALA A 387 -48.32 57.79 -2.34
CA ALA A 387 -49.69 58.13 -2.75
C ALA A 387 -50.23 59.35 -1.98
N GLU A 388 -50.03 59.41 -0.66
CA GLU A 388 -50.43 60.54 0.18
C GLU A 388 -49.74 61.85 -0.23
N ILE A 389 -48.43 61.85 -0.47
CA ILE A 389 -47.71 63.05 -0.93
C ILE A 389 -48.17 63.48 -2.34
N THR A 390 -48.39 62.53 -3.24
CA THR A 390 -48.86 62.81 -4.61
C THR A 390 -50.25 63.44 -4.61
N GLU A 391 -51.14 63.00 -3.72
CA GLU A 391 -52.46 63.58 -3.53
C GLU A 391 -52.38 64.99 -2.95
N LEU A 392 -51.51 65.23 -1.96
CA LEU A 392 -51.28 66.56 -1.38
C LEU A 392 -50.72 67.56 -2.41
N LEU A 393 -49.80 67.13 -3.27
CA LEU A 393 -49.27 67.95 -4.37
C LEU A 393 -50.34 68.28 -5.42
N SER A 394 -51.24 67.33 -5.70
CA SER A 394 -52.37 67.54 -6.62
C SER A 394 -53.38 68.55 -6.05
N GLN A 395 -53.65 68.50 -4.74
CA GLN A 395 -54.51 69.47 -4.05
C GLN A 395 -53.85 70.86 -3.94
N GLN A 396 -52.52 70.92 -3.83
CA GLN A 396 -51.76 72.16 -3.82
C GLN A 396 -51.74 72.84 -5.21
N ALA A 397 -51.78 72.06 -6.30
CA ALA A 397 -51.86 72.58 -7.67
C ALA A 397 -53.22 73.23 -8.01
N ASP A 398 -54.31 72.82 -7.37
CA ASP A 398 -55.65 73.41 -7.55
C ASP A 398 -55.89 74.68 -6.69
N MET A 399 -54.97 75.02 -5.78
CA MET A 399 -55.02 76.21 -4.92
C MET A 399 -53.84 77.15 -5.19
N VAL A 400 -53.72 77.72 -6.39
CA VAL A 400 -52.81 78.85 -6.65
C VAL A 400 -53.52 79.94 -7.45
N ASP A 401 -53.99 80.98 -6.75
CA ASP A 401 -54.24 82.33 -7.29
C ASP A 401 -53.15 83.26 -6.70
N PRO A 402 -52.52 84.15 -7.48
CA PRO A 402 -51.29 84.81 -7.07
C PRO A 402 -51.60 86.17 -6.46
N THR A 403 -51.39 86.34 -5.15
CA THR A 403 -51.11 87.67 -4.61
C THR A 403 -50.37 87.63 -3.28
N GLU A 404 -49.09 88.01 -3.37
CA GLU A 404 -48.35 88.91 -2.49
C GLU A 404 -48.18 88.65 -0.97
N LEU A 405 -46.88 88.55 -0.63
CA LEU A 405 -46.09 89.33 0.35
C LEU A 405 -45.99 88.93 1.83
N ASP A 406 -44.72 88.60 2.16
CA ASP A 406 -43.87 89.04 3.27
C ASP A 406 -44.19 88.60 4.71
N PHE A 407 -43.22 87.92 5.34
CA PHE A 407 -42.58 88.36 6.59
C PHE A 407 -41.43 87.40 6.95
N GLY A 408 -40.21 87.92 6.99
CA GLY A 408 -39.04 87.19 7.48
C GLY A 408 -38.97 87.13 9.01
N VAL A 409 -38.44 86.04 9.57
CA VAL A 409 -37.75 86.04 10.88
C VAL A 409 -36.60 85.02 10.89
N ASN A 410 -35.46 85.54 11.33
CA ASN A 410 -34.15 84.94 11.55
C ASN A 410 -34.13 84.10 12.84
N VAL A 411 -33.58 82.88 12.87
CA VAL A 411 -33.01 82.29 14.10
C VAL A 411 -31.81 81.40 13.76
N THR A 412 -30.62 81.95 13.96
CA THR A 412 -29.37 81.21 14.14
C THR A 412 -29.15 80.93 15.62
N GLY A 413 -28.87 79.68 15.97
CA GLY A 413 -27.98 79.31 17.08
C GLY A 413 -28.59 79.04 18.46
N ALA A 414 -28.47 77.79 18.93
CA ALA A 414 -28.00 77.47 20.28
C ALA A 414 -27.58 76.00 20.39
N ILE A 415 -26.32 75.81 20.80
CA ILE A 415 -25.66 74.56 21.20
C ILE A 415 -26.16 74.15 22.59
N ALA A 416 -26.40 72.85 22.81
CA ALA A 416 -26.43 72.25 24.14
C ALA A 416 -25.52 71.03 24.20
N LYS A 417 -24.65 71.05 25.22
CA LYS A 417 -23.60 70.09 25.55
C LYS A 417 -24.17 68.78 26.10
N GLY A 418 -23.52 67.69 25.68
CA GLY A 418 -23.03 66.64 26.57
C GLY A 418 -24.01 65.54 27.00
N VAL A 419 -23.77 64.32 26.50
CA VAL A 419 -23.93 63.09 27.28
C VAL A 419 -22.75 62.16 26.95
N GLN A 420 -21.97 61.87 27.98
CA GLN A 420 -20.99 60.80 28.06
C GLN A 420 -21.73 59.46 28.26
N ILE A 421 -21.48 58.48 27.40
CA ILE A 421 -21.77 57.05 27.65
C ILE A 421 -20.49 56.30 27.25
N ARG A 422 -19.59 56.06 28.21
CA ARG A 422 -19.38 54.76 28.87
C ARG A 422 -19.18 53.59 27.91
N ASP A 423 -17.91 53.19 27.80
CA ASP A 423 -17.39 51.82 27.69
C ASP A 423 -18.33 50.77 27.06
N ILE A 424 -18.23 50.61 25.74
CA ILE A 424 -18.59 49.34 25.11
C ILE A 424 -17.35 48.45 25.16
N ILE A 425 -17.35 47.55 26.14
CA ILE A 425 -16.46 46.39 26.19
C ILE A 425 -16.72 45.57 24.92
N ILE A 426 -15.77 45.62 23.98
CA ILE A 426 -15.70 44.65 22.89
C ILE A 426 -15.28 43.33 23.54
N ASN A 427 -16.23 42.41 23.70
CA ASN A 427 -15.94 41.01 23.95
C ASN A 427 -15.23 40.46 22.72
N LEU A 428 -13.90 40.56 22.72
CA LEU A 428 -13.03 39.81 21.83
C LEU A 428 -13.33 38.32 22.04
N LEU A 429 -13.80 37.65 20.99
CA LEU A 429 -13.84 36.20 20.91
C LEU A 429 -12.46 35.68 21.32
N GLY A 430 -12.44 34.87 22.38
CA GLY A 430 -11.22 34.22 22.83
C GLY A 430 -10.61 33.41 21.67
N PRO A 431 -9.27 33.38 21.53
CA PRO A 431 -8.65 32.46 20.59
C PRO A 431 -9.15 31.05 20.90
N ALA A 432 -9.52 30.33 19.84
CA ALA A 432 -9.95 28.94 19.91
C ALA A 432 -8.99 28.15 20.83
N PRO A 433 -9.50 27.23 21.67
CA PRO A 433 -8.65 26.44 22.54
C PRO A 433 -7.63 25.69 21.68
N SER A 434 -6.38 26.12 21.74
CA SER A 434 -5.25 25.31 21.35
C SER A 434 -5.25 24.13 22.30
N THR A 435 -5.76 22.99 21.84
CA THR A 435 -5.46 21.71 22.43
C THR A 435 -3.94 21.56 22.39
N SER A 436 -3.29 21.81 23.53
CA SER A 436 -1.99 21.24 23.77
C SER A 436 -2.15 19.74 23.59
N LEU A 437 -1.52 19.22 22.54
CA LEU A 437 -1.42 17.79 22.29
C LEU A 437 -0.83 17.17 23.56
N VAL A 438 -1.69 16.47 24.31
CA VAL A 438 -1.25 15.46 25.26
C VAL A 438 -0.34 14.52 24.48
N SER A 439 0.88 14.35 24.99
CA SER A 439 2.00 13.63 24.38
C SER A 439 1.67 12.13 24.21
N TRP A 440 0.90 11.78 23.19
CA TRP A 440 0.70 10.40 22.74
C TRP A 440 1.86 9.91 21.86
N GLU A 441 2.73 10.82 21.39
CA GLU A 441 3.86 10.49 20.51
C GLU A 441 4.96 9.65 21.18
N GLU A 442 5.16 9.81 22.49
CA GLU A 442 6.17 9.02 23.21
C GLU A 442 5.71 7.57 23.49
N GLN A 443 4.39 7.34 23.63
CA GLN A 443 3.83 6.02 23.88
C GLN A 443 3.47 5.26 22.59
N ALA A 444 3.18 5.98 21.49
CA ALA A 444 2.92 5.38 20.18
C ALA A 444 4.19 4.87 19.47
N SER A 445 5.34 5.52 19.67
CA SER A 445 6.62 5.09 19.08
C SER A 445 7.06 3.72 19.60
N GLY A 446 6.88 3.46 20.90
CA GLY A 446 7.18 2.16 21.52
C GLY A 446 6.23 1.04 21.08
N ALA A 447 4.95 1.34 20.84
CA ALA A 447 3.95 0.37 20.40
C ALA A 447 4.20 -0.10 18.95
N ASN A 448 4.53 0.81 18.04
CA ASN A 448 4.88 0.47 16.64
C ASN A 448 6.16 -0.35 16.54
N VAL A 449 7.16 -0.07 17.38
CA VAL A 449 8.40 -0.87 17.43
C VAL A 449 8.13 -2.28 17.97
N ARG A 450 7.32 -2.43 19.02
CA ARG A 450 6.96 -3.76 19.56
C ARG A 450 6.14 -4.58 18.57
N LEU A 451 5.21 -3.96 17.85
CA LEU A 451 4.43 -4.64 16.81
C LEU A 451 5.33 -5.07 15.64
N LYS A 452 6.27 -4.21 15.21
CA LYS A 452 7.26 -4.56 14.18
C LYS A 452 8.19 -5.67 14.65
N VAL A 453 8.67 -5.64 15.89
CA VAL A 453 9.53 -6.69 16.46
C VAL A 453 8.79 -8.03 16.59
N PHE A 454 7.54 -8.04 17.07
CA PHE A 454 6.74 -9.27 17.15
C PHE A 454 6.49 -9.87 15.77
N THR A 455 6.12 -9.03 14.81
CA THR A 455 5.94 -9.43 13.41
C THR A 455 7.25 -10.00 12.87
N VAL A 456 8.37 -9.28 12.96
CA VAL A 456 9.68 -9.75 12.47
C VAL A 456 10.14 -11.04 13.15
N THR A 457 9.89 -11.21 14.45
CA THR A 457 10.31 -12.42 15.18
C THR A 457 9.53 -13.65 14.69
N SER A 458 8.22 -13.53 14.49
CA SER A 458 7.42 -14.61 13.89
C SER A 458 7.87 -14.94 12.46
N TYR A 459 8.34 -13.94 11.71
CA TYR A 459 8.89 -14.11 10.37
C TYR A 459 10.20 -14.89 10.42
N ILE A 460 11.12 -14.53 11.31
CA ILE A 460 12.41 -15.21 11.47
C ILE A 460 12.20 -16.69 11.82
N ILE A 461 11.29 -16.99 12.75
CA ILE A 461 11.00 -18.38 13.15
C ILE A 461 10.48 -19.18 11.96
N ALA A 462 9.50 -18.66 11.22
CA ALA A 462 8.95 -19.33 10.04
C ALA A 462 10.02 -19.57 8.96
N ILE A 463 10.88 -18.58 8.70
CA ILE A 463 11.99 -18.68 7.75
C ILE A 463 12.95 -19.79 8.18
N VAL A 464 13.32 -19.87 9.46
CA VAL A 464 14.23 -20.91 9.96
C VAL A 464 13.65 -22.31 9.77
N PHE A 465 12.36 -22.51 10.07
CA PHE A 465 11.72 -23.82 9.87
C PHE A 465 11.60 -24.20 8.39
N LEU A 466 11.14 -23.29 7.53
CA LEU A 466 10.98 -23.54 6.09
C LEU A 466 12.31 -23.70 5.36
N ALA A 467 13.30 -22.89 5.72
CA ALA A 467 14.65 -23.02 5.22
C ALA A 467 15.30 -24.32 5.73
N GLY A 468 15.13 -24.66 7.01
CA GLY A 468 15.62 -25.91 7.57
C GLY A 468 15.07 -27.14 6.86
N ALA A 469 13.76 -27.17 6.58
CA ALA A 469 13.12 -28.26 5.83
C ALA A 469 13.65 -28.36 4.40
N GLY A 470 13.72 -27.24 3.68
CA GLY A 470 14.25 -27.21 2.31
C GLY A 470 15.71 -27.61 2.23
N PHE A 471 16.53 -27.16 3.18
CA PHE A 471 17.93 -27.52 3.28
C PHE A 471 18.12 -29.01 3.55
N SER A 472 17.31 -29.59 4.46
CA SER A 472 17.35 -31.02 4.72
C SER A 472 17.00 -31.82 3.46
N GLN A 473 15.84 -31.53 2.86
CA GLN A 473 15.30 -32.33 1.76
C GLN A 473 16.12 -32.18 0.46
N LEU A 474 16.62 -30.98 0.17
CA LEU A 474 17.28 -30.71 -1.11
C LEU A 474 18.80 -30.89 -1.02
N TYR A 475 19.42 -30.64 0.14
CA TYR A 475 20.88 -30.71 0.30
C TYR A 475 21.37 -31.85 1.20
N VAL A 476 20.71 -32.13 2.34
CA VAL A 476 21.18 -33.20 3.25
C VAL A 476 20.98 -34.56 2.59
N ASP A 477 19.79 -34.81 2.06
CA ASP A 477 19.38 -36.10 1.47
C ASP A 477 20.02 -36.39 0.11
N LYS A 478 20.61 -35.37 -0.54
CA LYS A 478 21.27 -35.52 -1.84
C LYS A 478 22.80 -35.69 -1.68
N PRO A 479 23.36 -36.92 -1.81
CA PRO A 479 24.78 -37.18 -1.56
C PRO A 479 25.73 -36.66 -2.66
N THR A 480 25.19 -36.24 -3.81
CA THR A 480 25.92 -35.67 -4.95
C THR A 480 25.50 -34.23 -5.26
N PHE A 481 24.98 -33.51 -4.26
CA PHE A 481 24.56 -32.11 -4.45
C PHE A 481 25.70 -31.26 -5.01
N GLY A 482 25.42 -30.50 -6.08
CA GLY A 482 26.42 -29.72 -6.83
C GLY A 482 26.92 -30.39 -8.11
N ASP A 483 26.55 -31.66 -8.33
CA ASP A 483 26.81 -32.39 -9.59
C ASP A 483 26.18 -31.67 -10.80
N ASN A 484 24.96 -31.15 -10.63
CA ASN A 484 24.32 -30.23 -11.57
C ASN A 484 24.03 -28.90 -10.85
N PRO A 485 24.95 -27.91 -10.92
CA PRO A 485 24.85 -26.70 -10.13
C PRO A 485 23.59 -25.90 -10.49
N TRP A 486 23.23 -25.82 -11.77
CA TRP A 486 22.01 -25.12 -12.19
C TRP A 486 20.76 -25.72 -11.57
N LYS A 487 20.58 -27.04 -11.66
CA LYS A 487 19.39 -27.70 -11.10
C LYS A 487 19.35 -27.62 -9.57
N ASP A 488 20.49 -27.88 -8.93
CA ASP A 488 20.57 -28.07 -7.49
C ASP A 488 20.45 -26.75 -6.73
N TYR A 489 21.19 -25.73 -7.16
CA TYR A 489 21.13 -24.41 -6.54
C TYR A 489 19.85 -23.65 -6.89
N PHE A 490 19.34 -23.80 -8.12
CA PHE A 490 18.05 -23.21 -8.47
C PHE A 490 16.91 -23.84 -7.67
N ALA A 491 16.92 -25.15 -7.44
CA ALA A 491 15.91 -25.80 -6.60
C ALA A 491 15.89 -25.24 -5.17
N LEU A 492 17.05 -24.98 -4.56
CA LEU A 492 17.13 -24.33 -3.24
C LEU A 492 16.62 -22.89 -3.27
N MET A 493 17.01 -22.12 -4.29
CA MET A 493 16.54 -20.74 -4.44
C MET A 493 15.02 -20.69 -4.63
N ALA A 494 14.48 -21.55 -5.51
CA ALA A 494 13.07 -21.67 -5.78
C ALA A 494 12.28 -22.14 -4.54
N TRP A 495 12.85 -23.04 -3.74
CA TRP A 495 12.27 -23.43 -2.45
C TRP A 495 12.20 -22.24 -1.49
N GLY A 496 13.32 -21.52 -1.28
CA GLY A 496 13.36 -20.35 -0.41
C GLY A 496 12.34 -19.28 -0.84
N PHE A 497 12.25 -19.02 -2.14
CA PHE A 497 11.29 -18.09 -2.72
C PHE A 497 9.83 -18.56 -2.54
N GLY A 498 9.53 -19.81 -2.88
CA GLY A 498 8.17 -20.38 -2.85
C GLY A 498 7.64 -20.60 -1.44
N ALA A 499 8.51 -20.91 -0.49
CA ALA A 499 8.17 -21.06 0.93
C ALA A 499 7.55 -19.78 1.49
N GLU A 500 8.11 -18.61 1.14
CA GLU A 500 7.57 -17.33 1.60
C GLU A 500 6.31 -16.92 0.84
N ALA A 501 6.26 -17.15 -0.48
CA ALA A 501 5.07 -16.85 -1.28
C ALA A 501 3.83 -17.64 -0.81
N THR A 502 4.02 -18.90 -0.40
CA THR A 502 2.95 -19.77 0.11
C THR A 502 2.54 -19.35 1.52
N ARG A 503 3.49 -18.96 2.37
CA ARG A 503 3.20 -18.45 3.72
C ARG A 503 2.31 -17.22 3.67
N ASP A 504 2.59 -16.28 2.78
CA ASP A 504 1.83 -15.05 2.58
C ASP A 504 0.37 -15.29 2.14
N ALA A 505 0.12 -16.39 1.42
CA ALA A 505 -1.22 -16.82 1.05
C ALA A 505 -1.93 -17.49 2.25
N VAL A 506 -1.22 -18.33 3.00
CA VAL A 506 -1.77 -19.02 4.19
C VAL A 506 -2.07 -18.03 5.31
N THR A 507 -1.22 -17.05 5.60
CA THR A 507 -1.47 -16.04 6.63
C THR A 507 -2.68 -15.17 6.29
N LYS A 508 -2.91 -14.84 5.01
CA LYS A 508 -4.14 -14.15 4.58
C LYS A 508 -5.39 -15.00 4.72
N VAL A 509 -5.31 -16.29 4.44
CA VAL A 509 -6.44 -17.23 4.64
C VAL A 509 -6.73 -17.40 6.14
N VAL A 510 -5.69 -17.52 6.98
CA VAL A 510 -5.83 -17.65 8.44
C VAL A 510 -6.31 -16.35 9.08
N GLN A 511 -5.88 -15.18 8.62
CA GLN A 511 -6.44 -13.89 9.06
C GLN A 511 -7.88 -13.67 8.56
N GLY A 512 -8.23 -14.23 7.39
CA GLY A 512 -9.61 -14.26 6.88
C GLY A 512 -10.51 -15.24 7.64
N TRP A 513 -9.94 -16.22 8.34
CA TRP A 513 -10.61 -17.00 9.38
C TRP A 513 -10.49 -16.27 10.71
N SER A 514 -11.33 -15.26 10.93
CA SER A 514 -11.56 -14.73 12.26
C SER A 514 -12.01 -15.89 13.17
N LEU A 515 -11.08 -16.46 13.94
CA LEU A 515 -11.39 -17.40 15.01
C LEU A 515 -12.22 -16.62 16.05
N PRO A 516 -13.49 -16.98 16.29
CA PRO A 516 -14.28 -16.32 17.31
C PRO A 516 -13.71 -16.74 18.67
N GLY A 517 -13.06 -15.83 19.40
CA GLY A 517 -12.72 -16.08 20.81
C GLY A 517 -11.44 -15.48 21.39
N LEU A 518 -10.71 -14.59 20.71
CA LEU A 518 -9.60 -13.86 21.34
C LEU A 518 -9.66 -12.36 21.00
N ASN A 519 -10.50 -11.64 21.74
CA ASN A 519 -10.37 -10.22 22.03
C ASN A 519 -10.00 -10.07 23.50
#